data_AF-A0A7C6MCI9-F1
#
_entry.id   AF-A0A7C6MCI9-F1
#
_cell.length_a   1.000
_cell.length_b   1.000
_cell.length_c   1.000
_cell.angle_alpha   90.00
_cell.angle_beta   90.00
_cell.angle_gamma   90.00
#
_symmetry.space_group_name_H-M   'P 1'
#
loop_
_entity.id
_entity.type
_entity.pdbx_description
1 polymer ?
#
loop_
_entity_poly.entity_id
_entity_poly.type
_entity_poly.pdbx_seq_one_letter_code
_entity_poly.pdbx_strand_id
1 'polypeptide(L)'
;MRQTFQKKIKTFAAITIAFFLTTSLVCCTPKKTPDTKSRDQRIVSLSPAATAILVSLSLENQLVGIDQWSAQGGDVSPDLPSFDMINPDAERIMALEPTIIFVSSMTRDAAGRDPFKPFSSSGV
;
A
#
# COMPACT_ATOMS: atom_id res chain seq x y z
N MET A 1 1.74 -49.00 50.41
CA MET A 1 0.94 -47.81 50.03
C MET A 1 1.76 -46.54 49.68
N ARG A 2 3.11 -46.52 49.70
CA ARG A 2 3.90 -45.29 49.44
C ARG A 2 4.32 -45.03 47.97
N GLN A 3 4.31 -46.04 47.09
CA GLN A 3 4.85 -45.88 45.72
C GLN A 3 3.84 -45.35 44.67
N THR A 4 2.55 -45.58 44.86
CA THR A 4 1.50 -45.10 43.91
C THR A 4 1.23 -43.61 44.05
N PHE A 5 1.46 -43.03 45.22
CA PHE A 5 1.23 -41.61 45.50
C PHE A 5 2.32 -40.70 44.89
N GLN A 6 3.58 -41.13 44.93
CA GLN A 6 4.72 -40.42 44.34
C GLN A 6 4.64 -40.31 42.82
N LYS A 7 4.12 -41.35 42.13
CA LYS A 7 3.88 -41.30 40.68
C LYS A 7 2.80 -40.29 40.31
N LYS A 8 1.68 -40.24 41.06
CA LYS A 8 0.60 -39.27 40.80
C LYS A 8 1.05 -37.82 40.96
N ILE A 9 1.90 -37.51 41.94
CA ILE A 9 2.43 -36.16 42.15
C ILE A 9 3.36 -35.71 41.01
N LYS A 10 4.25 -36.60 40.54
CA LYS A 10 5.16 -36.30 39.42
C LYS A 10 4.41 -36.13 38.09
N THR A 11 3.36 -36.92 37.87
CA THR A 11 2.50 -36.77 36.68
C THR A 11 1.66 -35.49 36.74
N PHE A 12 1.14 -35.10 37.91
CA PHE A 12 0.39 -33.85 38.06
C PHE A 12 1.26 -32.60 37.88
N ALA A 13 2.50 -32.60 38.41
CA ALA A 13 3.43 -31.47 38.27
C ALA A 13 3.88 -31.25 36.82
N ALA A 14 4.05 -32.32 36.03
CA ALA A 14 4.43 -32.22 34.62
C ALA A 14 3.29 -31.70 33.73
N ILE A 15 2.03 -32.01 34.07
CA ILE A 15 0.86 -31.59 33.30
C ILE A 15 0.54 -30.10 33.52
N THR A 16 0.78 -29.55 34.72
CA THR A 16 0.63 -28.12 34.99
C THR A 16 1.72 -27.25 34.35
N ILE A 17 2.93 -27.79 34.16
CA ILE A 17 4.04 -27.07 33.50
C ILE A 17 3.84 -27.04 31.97
N ALA A 18 3.25 -28.09 31.38
CA ALA A 18 2.92 -28.11 29.95
C ALA A 18 1.72 -27.21 29.58
N PHE A 19 0.81 -26.97 30.51
CA PHE A 19 -0.34 -26.08 30.27
C PHE A 19 0.04 -24.58 30.35
N PHE A 20 1.04 -24.23 31.17
CA PHE A 20 1.53 -22.85 31.30
C PHE A 20 2.50 -22.41 30.19
N LEU A 21 3.05 -23.35 29.41
CA LEU A 21 3.99 -23.05 28.32
C LEU A 21 3.33 -22.96 26.94
N THR A 22 2.05 -23.31 26.80
CA THR A 22 1.32 -23.25 25.52
C THR A 22 0.52 -21.96 25.31
N THR A 23 0.34 -21.13 26.34
CA THR A 23 -0.39 -19.85 26.23
C THR A 23 0.46 -18.64 25.83
N SER A 24 1.78 -18.81 25.61
CA SER A 24 2.69 -17.69 25.28
C SER A 24 2.91 -17.45 23.78
N LEU A 25 2.20 -18.15 22.88
CA LEU A 25 2.39 -18.02 21.43
C LEU A 25 1.19 -17.44 20.66
N VAL A 26 0.40 -16.58 21.30
CA VAL A 26 -0.61 -15.78 20.57
C VAL A 26 -0.45 -14.31 20.96
N CYS A 27 0.60 -13.69 20.42
CA CYS A 27 0.68 -12.23 20.35
C CYS A 27 1.36 -11.80 19.04
N CYS A 28 0.79 -12.22 17.92
CA CYS A 28 0.77 -11.36 16.74
C CYS A 28 -0.67 -10.88 16.63
N THR A 29 -0.96 -9.74 17.24
CA THR A 29 -2.12 -8.96 16.81
C THR A 29 -1.79 -8.48 15.40
N PRO A 30 -2.49 -8.94 14.34
CA PRO A 30 -2.41 -8.24 13.07
C PRO A 30 -2.91 -6.82 13.35
N LYS A 31 -2.06 -5.83 13.13
CA LYS A 31 -2.43 -4.42 13.11
C LYS A 31 -3.63 -4.31 12.17
N LYS A 32 -4.82 -4.10 12.71
CA LYS A 32 -6.04 -3.91 11.92
C LYS A 32 -5.91 -2.55 11.22
N THR A 33 -5.30 -2.58 10.05
CA THR A 33 -5.38 -1.49 9.07
C THR A 33 -6.88 -1.27 8.79
N PRO A 34 -7.36 -0.02 8.69
CA PRO A 34 -8.77 0.25 8.51
C PRO A 34 -9.25 -0.46 7.25
N ASP A 35 -10.17 -1.42 7.44
CA ASP A 35 -10.84 -2.15 6.38
C ASP A 35 -11.80 -1.19 5.66
N THR A 36 -11.22 -0.32 4.83
CA THR A 36 -11.94 0.42 3.81
C THR A 36 -12.03 -0.55 2.65
N LYS A 37 -13.13 -1.28 2.56
CA LYS A 37 -13.57 -2.13 1.44
C LYS A 37 -12.82 -1.80 0.14
N SER A 38 -11.62 -2.36 -0.03
CA SER A 38 -10.65 -1.79 -0.96
C SER A 38 -10.92 -2.37 -2.33
N ARG A 39 -11.59 -1.60 -3.17
CA ARG A 39 -11.21 -1.64 -4.57
C ARG A 39 -9.72 -1.31 -4.58
N ASP A 40 -8.89 -2.22 -5.08
CA ASP A 40 -7.47 -1.95 -5.34
C ASP A 40 -7.42 -0.60 -6.06
N GLN A 41 -6.93 0.45 -5.38
CA GLN A 41 -6.87 1.75 -6.01
C GLN A 41 -5.81 1.66 -7.09
N ARG A 42 -6.12 2.18 -8.27
CA ARG A 42 -5.19 2.21 -9.38
C ARG A 42 -4.79 3.65 -9.58
N ILE A 43 -3.65 4.01 -8.99
CA ILE A 43 -3.24 5.39 -8.80
C ILE A 43 -2.26 5.78 -9.90
N VAL A 44 -2.54 6.88 -10.59
CA VAL A 44 -1.53 7.56 -11.41
C VAL A 44 -1.07 8.81 -10.67
N SER A 45 0.24 8.98 -10.48
CA SER A 45 0.79 10.16 -9.81
C SER A 45 1.64 10.98 -10.77
N LEU A 46 1.09 12.10 -11.23
CA LEU A 46 1.76 13.10 -12.06
C LEU A 46 2.27 14.26 -11.20
N SER A 47 2.90 13.97 -10.07
CA SER A 47 3.44 14.98 -9.16
C SER A 47 4.51 14.35 -8.27
N PRO A 48 5.78 14.77 -8.37
CA PRO A 48 6.85 14.24 -7.55
C PRO A 48 6.56 14.32 -6.06
N ALA A 49 5.97 15.43 -5.61
CA ALA A 49 5.58 15.62 -4.22
C ALA A 49 4.48 14.63 -3.78
N ALA A 50 3.48 14.39 -4.64
CA ALA A 50 2.43 13.42 -4.33
C ALA A 50 2.98 11.99 -4.32
N THR A 51 3.85 11.63 -5.27
CA THR A 51 4.49 10.31 -5.31
C THR A 51 5.28 10.04 -4.04
N ALA A 52 6.09 11.00 -3.57
CA ALA A 52 6.83 10.86 -2.31
C ALA A 52 5.91 10.64 -1.09
N ILE A 53 4.77 11.33 -1.04
CA ILE A 53 3.76 11.13 0.02
C ILE A 53 3.15 9.72 -0.08
N LEU A 54 2.79 9.26 -1.27
CA LEU A 54 2.20 7.93 -1.48
C LEU A 54 3.17 6.81 -1.07
N VAL A 55 4.45 6.92 -1.43
CA VAL A 55 5.51 6.01 -0.96
C VAL A 55 5.63 6.04 0.56
N SER A 56 5.63 7.24 1.16
CA SER A 56 5.70 7.39 2.63
C SER A 56 4.51 6.77 3.35
N LEU A 57 3.36 6.64 2.67
CA LEU A 57 2.15 5.99 3.18
C LEU A 57 2.09 4.49 2.86
N SER A 58 3.14 3.91 2.28
CA SER A 58 3.18 2.51 1.84
C SER A 58 2.12 2.16 0.77
N LEU A 59 1.79 3.12 -0.10
CA LEU A 59 0.81 2.98 -1.18
C LEU A 59 1.47 2.78 -2.56
N GLU A 60 2.79 2.63 -2.64
CA GLU A 60 3.54 2.45 -3.89
C GLU A 60 3.09 1.25 -4.71
N ASN A 61 2.60 0.19 -4.07
CA ASN A 61 2.07 -1.01 -4.74
C ASN A 61 0.75 -0.78 -5.49
N GLN A 62 0.08 0.35 -5.23
CA GLN A 62 -1.16 0.77 -5.91
C GLN A 62 -0.90 1.73 -7.08
N LEU A 63 0.36 2.13 -7.29
CA LEU A 63 0.74 2.95 -8.43
C LEU A 63 0.67 2.12 -9.71
N VAL A 64 0.00 2.66 -10.73
CA VAL A 64 -0.06 2.08 -12.09
C VAL A 64 0.61 2.98 -13.13
N GLY A 65 1.01 4.20 -12.73
CA GLY A 65 1.77 5.13 -13.56
C GLY A 65 2.29 6.31 -12.74
N ILE A 66 3.44 6.86 -13.14
CA ILE A 66 4.14 7.93 -12.42
C ILE A 66 4.64 9.01 -13.38
N ASP A 67 5.07 10.16 -12.87
CA ASP A 67 5.80 11.13 -13.68
C ASP A 67 7.27 10.71 -13.90
N GLN A 68 7.87 11.22 -14.97
CA GLN A 68 9.25 10.94 -15.35
C GLN A 68 10.32 11.41 -14.33
N TRP A 69 10.02 12.37 -13.46
CA TRP A 69 10.96 12.81 -12.43
C TRP A 69 10.95 11.85 -11.24
N SER A 70 9.77 11.39 -10.83
CA SER A 70 9.60 10.35 -9.82
C SER A 70 10.25 9.03 -10.25
N ALA A 71 10.18 8.67 -11.53
CA ALA A 71 10.79 7.45 -12.07
C ALA A 71 12.32 7.41 -11.89
N GLN A 72 12.97 8.57 -11.78
CA GLN A 72 14.41 8.69 -11.59
C GLN A 72 14.84 8.58 -10.12
N GLY A 73 13.89 8.65 -9.17
CA GLY A 73 14.16 8.71 -7.73
C GLY A 73 14.50 7.36 -7.08
N GLY A 74 14.18 6.23 -7.71
CA GLY A 74 14.47 4.88 -7.20
C GLY A 74 13.54 4.37 -6.10
N ASP A 75 12.65 5.22 -5.57
CA ASP A 75 11.70 4.89 -4.50
C ASP A 75 10.44 4.14 -4.98
N VAL A 76 10.32 3.92 -6.28
CA VAL A 76 9.18 3.29 -6.95
C VAL A 76 9.65 2.23 -7.93
N SER A 77 8.77 1.29 -8.28
CA SER A 77 9.10 0.23 -9.22
C SER A 77 9.55 0.80 -10.57
N PRO A 78 10.70 0.35 -11.12
CA PRO A 78 11.22 0.83 -12.39
C PRO A 78 10.36 0.39 -13.59
N ASP A 79 9.47 -0.58 -13.41
CA ASP A 79 8.60 -1.12 -14.46
C ASP A 79 7.33 -0.28 -14.65
N LEU A 80 7.09 0.71 -13.79
CA LEU A 80 5.92 1.57 -13.91
C LEU A 80 6.05 2.48 -15.15
N PRO A 81 4.98 2.61 -15.95
CA PRO A 81 4.98 3.55 -17.06
C PRO A 81 5.14 4.98 -16.51
N SER A 82 6.06 5.72 -17.13
CA SER A 82 6.32 7.11 -16.80
C SER A 82 5.72 8.06 -17.82
N PHE A 83 5.25 9.21 -17.34
CA PHE A 83 4.56 10.22 -18.14
C PHE A 83 5.16 11.62 -17.93
N ASP A 84 4.95 12.49 -18.91
CA ASP A 84 5.19 13.92 -18.73
C ASP A 84 4.11 14.50 -17.82
N MET A 85 4.54 15.19 -16.76
CA MET A 85 3.66 15.88 -15.82
C MET A 85 3.13 17.19 -16.41
N ILE A 86 3.87 17.87 -17.30
CA ILE A 86 3.50 19.17 -17.87
C ILE A 86 2.53 18.99 -19.03
N ASN A 87 2.80 18.03 -19.92
CA ASN A 87 1.93 17.71 -21.05
C ASN A 87 1.58 16.21 -21.07
N PRO A 88 0.70 15.77 -20.17
CA PRO A 88 0.37 14.36 -20.04
C PRO A 88 -0.38 13.81 -21.25
N ASP A 89 0.00 12.60 -21.69
CA ASP A 89 -0.72 11.83 -22.71
C ASP A 89 -1.97 11.20 -22.11
N ALA A 90 -3.10 11.89 -22.25
CA ALA A 90 -4.35 11.48 -21.65
C ALA A 90 -4.86 10.13 -22.16
N GLU A 91 -4.63 9.78 -23.42
CA GLU A 91 -5.08 8.50 -23.98
C GLU A 91 -4.33 7.34 -23.34
N ARG A 92 -3.00 7.46 -23.22
CA ARG A 92 -2.18 6.42 -22.59
C ARG A 92 -2.44 6.30 -21.10
N ILE A 93 -2.69 7.42 -20.41
CA ILE A 93 -3.04 7.41 -18.99
C ILE A 93 -4.41 6.76 -18.78
N MET A 94 -5.41 7.10 -19.59
CA MET A 94 -6.76 6.49 -19.47
C MET A 94 -6.77 5.01 -19.85
N ALA A 95 -5.92 4.58 -20.79
CA ALA A 95 -5.73 3.16 -21.11
C ALA A 95 -5.20 2.34 -19.93
N LEU A 96 -4.57 3.00 -18.95
CA LEU A 96 -4.25 2.32 -17.72
C LEU A 96 -5.49 1.98 -16.91
N GLU A 97 -6.64 2.65 -17.06
CA GLU A 97 -7.86 2.56 -16.22
C GLU A 97 -7.68 3.06 -14.77
N PRO A 98 -7.13 4.28 -14.57
CA PRO A 98 -6.88 4.81 -13.23
C PRO A 98 -8.19 5.08 -12.48
N THR A 99 -8.18 4.86 -11.16
CA THR A 99 -9.29 5.24 -10.28
C THR A 99 -9.10 6.62 -9.69
N ILE A 100 -7.85 7.05 -9.53
CA ILE A 100 -7.46 8.35 -8.96
C ILE A 100 -6.19 8.82 -9.68
N ILE A 101 -6.16 10.11 -10.04
CA ILE A 101 -4.97 10.76 -10.60
C ILE A 101 -4.55 11.91 -9.69
N PHE A 102 -3.33 11.85 -9.16
CA PHE A 102 -2.71 12.97 -8.46
C PHE A 102 -1.98 13.85 -9.46
N VAL A 103 -2.23 15.15 -9.40
CA VAL A 103 -1.67 16.12 -10.35
C VAL A 103 -1.02 17.29 -9.62
N SER A 104 -0.07 17.94 -10.27
CA SER A 104 0.53 19.18 -9.80
C SER A 104 -0.21 20.40 -10.37
N SER A 105 -0.32 21.48 -9.59
CA SER A 105 -0.84 22.76 -10.09
C SER A 105 0.03 23.34 -11.21
N MET A 106 1.34 23.08 -11.17
CA MET A 106 2.33 23.55 -12.16
C MET A 106 1.94 23.19 -13.60
N THR A 107 1.28 22.05 -13.79
CA THR A 107 0.84 21.54 -15.09
C THR A 107 -0.20 22.44 -15.76
N ARG A 108 -1.14 23.02 -14.97
CA ARG A 108 -2.17 23.94 -15.51
C ARG A 108 -1.57 25.25 -15.97
N ASP A 109 -0.56 25.72 -15.26
CA ASP A 109 0.08 27.01 -15.52
C ASP A 109 1.01 26.95 -16.74
N ALA A 110 1.68 25.82 -16.97
CA ALA A 110 2.64 25.65 -18.05
C ALA A 110 2.00 25.41 -19.44
N ALA A 111 0.85 24.71 -19.50
CA ALA A 111 0.25 24.31 -20.78
C ALA A 111 -0.62 25.40 -21.43
N GLY A 112 -0.95 26.49 -20.71
CA GLY A 112 -1.87 27.55 -21.19
C GLY A 112 -3.30 27.07 -21.50
N ARG A 113 -3.59 25.79 -21.26
CA ARG A 113 -4.88 25.11 -21.34
C ARG A 113 -4.97 24.14 -20.16
N ASP A 114 -6.16 23.66 -19.84
CA ASP A 114 -6.35 22.63 -18.80
C ASP A 114 -6.10 21.23 -19.39
N PRO A 115 -4.93 20.60 -19.15
CA PRO A 115 -4.63 19.27 -19.68
C PRO A 115 -5.37 18.16 -18.92
N PHE A 116 -6.05 18.49 -17.81
CA PHE A 116 -6.76 17.51 -16.99
C PHE A 116 -8.23 17.34 -17.38
N LYS A 117 -8.74 18.21 -18.25
CA LYS A 117 -10.12 18.16 -18.74
C LYS A 117 -10.55 16.76 -19.23
N PRO A 118 -9.75 16.02 -20.03
CA PRO A 118 -10.13 14.68 -20.49
C PRO A 118 -10.39 13.67 -19.37
N PHE A 119 -9.64 13.76 -18.27
CA PHE A 119 -9.78 12.86 -17.12
C PHE A 119 -11.10 13.13 -16.39
N SER A 120 -11.36 14.40 -16.06
CA SER A 120 -12.57 14.82 -15.34
C SER A 120 -13.87 14.52 -16.11
N SER A 121 -13.84 14.58 -17.45
CA SER A 121 -15.00 14.22 -18.29
C SER A 121 -15.26 12.72 -18.33
N SER A 122 -14.28 11.89 -17.97
CA SER A 122 -14.35 10.42 -18.00
C SER A 122 -14.74 9.83 -16.64
N GLY A 123 -15.03 10.66 -15.64
CA GLY A 123 -15.43 10.24 -14.29
C GLY A 123 -14.26 9.92 -13.36
N VAL A 124 -13.05 10.38 -13.71
CA VAL A 124 -11.82 10.28 -12.90
C VAL A 124 -11.39 11.65 -12.41
#